data_AF-A0A1V4UR22-F1
#
_entry.id   AF-A0A1V4UR22-F1
#
_cell.length_a   1.000
_cell.length_b   1.000
_cell.length_c   1.000
_cell.angle_alpha   90.00
_cell.angle_beta   90.00
_cell.angle_gamma   90.00
#
_symmetry.space_group_name_H-M   'P 1'
#
loop_
_entity.id
_entity.type
_entity.pdbx_description
1 polymer ?
#
loop_
_entity_poly.entity_id
_entity_poly.type
_entity_poly.pdbx_seq_one_letter_code
_entity_poly.pdbx_strand_id
1 'polypeptide(L)'
;MTVPPEFRPEFIESQPEWRSALQEIEQFGICGLNLLATGPDPLSHEVGLVLLALPDTEYVANCFELGHDILRDLAWLLENKKIRKVLYDAKFCISFVRASESRKLYAENIFDLLLASQICWSGYYELSPSSSPKNPWKKRAPDHSLAALAERHLGIRLNDVLGKSLLELCSDERIDDLSSESIKSAAMQTAVLLPIHSILEQLIDKNCLQKIADLEFKAISSLAEMEISGIYLDPRGASTILGQRENELCDLVWTMQDEAQRKGFVRVSHDGKRLCYYLNPDRQEDVMAFLRRRGFAVTSTKAEVLRGLAAAGCGFAEAVLRYRHVCQTLSFLKNWMERVHAKDGRVHPQYFQISHIYRQDQLSKAQCPADPKDRRRRACHKEAFYASGQKEVCQG
;
A
#
# COMPACT_ATOMS: atom_id res chain seq x y z
N MET A 1 -14.39 20.44 20.27
CA MET A 1 -14.85 21.79 19.89
C MET A 1 -15.16 21.77 18.40
N THR A 2 -16.29 22.36 18.00
CA THR A 2 -16.63 22.59 16.60
C THR A 2 -15.66 23.59 15.99
N VAL A 3 -15.39 23.42 14.68
CA VAL A 3 -14.58 24.29 13.82
C VAL A 3 -14.77 25.78 14.16
N PRO A 4 -13.70 26.59 14.23
CA PRO A 4 -13.82 28.02 14.47
C PRO A 4 -14.87 28.65 13.55
N PRO A 5 -15.74 29.56 14.04
CA PRO A 5 -16.90 30.07 13.29
C PRO A 5 -16.59 30.75 11.95
N GLU A 6 -15.33 31.08 11.65
CA GLU A 6 -14.91 31.73 10.41
C GLU A 6 -13.61 31.16 9.86
N PHE A 7 -13.48 29.83 9.75
CA PHE A 7 -12.42 29.28 8.91
C PHE A 7 -12.70 29.60 7.43
N ARG A 8 -11.86 30.46 6.83
CA ARG A 8 -11.96 30.88 5.44
C ARG A 8 -10.59 30.77 4.78
N PRO A 9 -10.33 29.72 3.99
CA PRO A 9 -9.11 29.66 3.21
C PRO A 9 -9.14 30.74 2.12
N GLU A 10 -7.97 31.23 1.76
CA GLU A 10 -7.76 32.11 0.61
C GLU A 10 -7.68 31.28 -0.67
N PHE A 11 -8.44 31.67 -1.68
CA PHE A 11 -8.41 31.03 -2.99
C PHE A 11 -7.41 31.75 -3.87
N ILE A 12 -6.50 30.99 -4.48
CA ILE A 12 -5.54 31.50 -5.44
C ILE A 12 -6.22 31.48 -6.81
N GLU A 13 -6.49 32.67 -7.34
CA GLU A 13 -7.19 32.87 -8.61
C GLU A 13 -6.22 33.17 -9.76
N SER A 14 -4.94 33.43 -9.45
CA SER A 14 -3.95 33.81 -10.47
C SER A 14 -2.53 33.28 -10.21
N GLN A 15 -1.75 33.14 -11.28
CA GLN A 15 -0.33 32.76 -11.23
C GLN A 15 0.53 33.73 -10.38
N PRO A 16 0.32 35.06 -10.42
CA PRO A 16 0.98 35.98 -9.48
C PRO A 16 0.67 35.70 -8.00
N GLU A 17 -0.58 35.40 -7.65
CA GLU A 17 -0.96 35.04 -6.26
C GLU A 17 -0.29 33.73 -5.84
N TRP A 18 -0.25 32.73 -6.73
CA TRP A 18 0.48 31.47 -6.49
C TRP A 18 1.96 31.72 -6.15
N ARG A 19 2.62 32.60 -6.91
CA ARG A 19 4.02 32.99 -6.63
C ARG A 19 4.17 33.75 -5.32
N SER A 20 3.20 34.58 -4.94
CA SER A 20 3.19 35.26 -3.63
C SER A 20 3.14 34.24 -2.50
N ALA A 21 2.22 33.27 -2.59
CA ALA A 21 2.10 32.20 -1.60
C ALA A 21 3.41 31.40 -1.45
N LEU A 22 4.10 31.10 -2.55
CA LEU A 22 5.43 30.45 -2.50
C LEU A 22 6.50 31.32 -1.81
N GLN A 23 6.49 32.64 -2.03
CA GLN A 23 7.41 33.57 -1.35
C GLN A 23 7.12 33.64 0.15
N GLU A 24 5.86 33.60 0.56
CA GLU A 24 5.47 33.54 1.97
C GLU A 24 5.93 32.24 2.62
N ILE A 25 5.78 31.11 1.93
CA ILE A 25 6.33 29.82 2.39
C ILE A 25 7.86 29.90 2.58
N GLU A 26 8.58 30.55 1.66
CA GLU A 26 10.02 30.78 1.82
C GLU A 26 10.34 31.64 3.05
N GLN A 27 9.54 32.66 3.35
CA GLN A 27 9.72 33.54 4.50
C GLN A 27 9.48 32.80 5.83
N PHE A 28 8.42 31.99 5.91
CA PHE A 28 8.15 31.17 7.10
C PHE A 28 9.13 30.01 7.26
N GLY A 29 9.67 29.48 6.16
CA GLY A 29 10.54 28.31 6.16
C GLY A 29 9.82 27.00 6.53
N ILE A 30 8.49 27.01 6.59
CA ILE A 30 7.65 25.83 6.86
C ILE A 30 6.28 25.99 6.19
N CYS A 31 5.71 24.89 5.70
CA CYS A 31 4.33 24.83 5.23
C CYS A 31 3.71 23.45 5.45
N GLY A 32 2.40 23.42 5.69
CA GLY A 32 1.57 22.25 5.48
C GLY A 32 1.24 22.12 4.00
N LEU A 33 1.30 20.91 3.45
CA LEU A 33 0.97 20.64 2.05
C LEU A 33 0.05 19.43 1.95
N ASN A 34 -1.05 19.60 1.22
CA ASN A 34 -1.99 18.53 0.89
C ASN A 34 -2.46 18.66 -0.56
N LEU A 35 -2.86 17.53 -1.17
CA LEU A 35 -3.36 17.47 -2.53
C LEU A 35 -4.71 16.75 -2.54
N LEU A 36 -5.63 17.22 -3.38
CA LEU A 36 -6.79 16.43 -3.81
C LEU A 36 -6.64 16.07 -5.28
N ALA A 37 -6.70 14.78 -5.57
CA ALA A 37 -6.57 14.24 -6.91
C ALA A 37 -7.90 13.65 -7.39
N THR A 38 -8.07 13.52 -8.71
CA THR A 38 -9.24 12.90 -9.34
C THR A 38 -9.34 11.39 -9.10
N GLY A 39 -8.36 10.80 -8.42
CA GLY A 39 -8.38 9.43 -7.94
C GLY A 39 -7.09 9.06 -7.20
N PRO A 40 -6.96 7.80 -6.75
CA PRO A 40 -5.86 7.38 -5.89
C PRO A 40 -4.56 7.05 -6.65
N ASP A 41 -4.62 6.85 -7.96
CA ASP A 41 -3.48 6.41 -8.78
C ASP A 41 -2.81 7.59 -9.50
N PRO A 42 -1.56 7.95 -9.16
CA PRO A 42 -0.84 9.07 -9.77
C PRO A 42 -0.48 8.87 -11.26
N LEU A 43 -0.60 7.66 -11.80
CA LEU A 43 -0.35 7.42 -13.23
C LEU A 43 -1.58 7.61 -14.10
N SER A 44 -2.78 7.40 -13.55
CA SER A 44 -4.06 7.51 -14.27
C SER A 44 -4.90 8.72 -13.89
N HIS A 45 -4.55 9.43 -12.82
CA HIS A 45 -5.30 10.56 -12.29
C HIS A 45 -4.44 11.81 -12.17
N GLU A 46 -5.09 12.95 -12.04
CA GLU A 46 -4.48 14.27 -12.02
C GLU A 46 -4.73 14.94 -10.67
N VAL A 47 -3.83 15.85 -10.30
CA VAL A 47 -4.02 16.73 -9.13
C VAL A 47 -5.04 17.79 -9.52
N GLY A 48 -6.10 17.90 -8.75
CA GLY A 48 -7.12 18.92 -8.95
C GLY A 48 -6.94 20.14 -8.05
N LEU A 49 -6.76 19.92 -6.75
CA LEU A 49 -6.52 21.01 -5.79
C LEU A 49 -5.18 20.81 -5.08
N VAL A 50 -4.47 21.93 -4.91
CA VAL A 50 -3.32 22.05 -4.02
C VAL A 50 -3.76 22.89 -2.83
N LEU A 51 -3.55 22.38 -1.63
CA LEU A 51 -3.88 23.07 -0.39
C LEU A 51 -2.61 23.29 0.41
N LEU A 52 -2.40 24.52 0.84
CA LEU A 52 -1.24 24.94 1.62
C LEU A 52 -1.73 25.48 2.96
N ALA A 53 -1.04 25.13 4.04
CA ALA A 53 -1.21 25.77 5.34
C ALA A 53 0.08 26.48 5.73
N LEU A 54 -0.01 27.76 5.99
CA LEU A 54 1.05 28.59 6.58
C LEU A 54 0.66 28.89 8.04
N PRO A 55 1.56 29.44 8.85
CA PRO A 55 1.27 29.74 10.26
C PRO A 55 0.06 30.68 10.50
N ASP A 56 -0.28 31.52 9.52
CA ASP A 56 -1.31 32.55 9.61
C ASP A 56 -2.43 32.45 8.56
N THR A 57 -2.21 31.74 7.45
CA THR A 57 -3.15 31.64 6.33
C THR A 57 -3.17 30.24 5.72
N GLU A 58 -4.31 29.85 5.14
CA GLU A 58 -4.43 28.67 4.30
C GLU A 58 -4.80 29.04 2.86
N TYR A 59 -4.10 28.44 1.90
CA TYR A 59 -4.35 28.65 0.47
C TYR A 59 -4.97 27.42 -0.19
N VAL A 60 -5.86 27.67 -1.14
CA VAL A 60 -6.40 26.67 -2.06
C VAL A 60 -6.14 27.11 -3.49
N ALA A 61 -5.44 26.29 -4.26
CA ALA A 61 -5.15 26.52 -5.67
C ALA A 61 -5.81 25.43 -6.52
N ASN A 62 -6.60 25.84 -7.51
CA ASN A 62 -7.20 24.94 -8.50
C ASN A 62 -6.25 24.72 -9.68
N CYS A 63 -5.71 23.50 -9.81
CA CYS A 63 -4.77 23.15 -10.87
C CYS A 63 -5.41 23.10 -12.27
N PHE A 64 -6.73 22.90 -12.36
CA PHE A 64 -7.43 22.92 -13.65
C PHE A 64 -7.52 24.34 -14.23
N GLU A 65 -7.62 25.36 -13.37
CA GLU A 65 -7.71 26.76 -13.77
C GLU A 65 -6.33 27.41 -13.92
N LEU A 66 -5.43 27.19 -12.96
CA LEU A 66 -4.13 27.83 -12.93
C LEU A 66 -3.09 27.14 -13.83
N GLY A 67 -3.35 25.90 -14.23
CA GLY A 67 -2.49 25.12 -15.11
C GLY A 67 -1.43 24.28 -14.38
N HIS A 68 -0.74 23.44 -15.15
CA HIS A 68 0.11 22.37 -14.63
C HIS A 68 1.50 22.84 -14.15
N ASP A 69 1.90 24.08 -14.45
CA ASP A 69 3.17 24.64 -13.99
C ASP A 69 3.25 24.68 -12.45
N ILE A 70 2.10 24.71 -11.74
CA ILE A 70 2.01 24.56 -10.28
C ILE A 70 2.73 23.29 -9.79
N LEU A 71 2.60 22.18 -10.50
CA LEU A 71 3.25 20.93 -10.08
C LEU A 71 4.77 21.00 -10.21
N ARG A 72 5.28 21.78 -11.17
CA ARG A 72 6.72 22.05 -11.28
C ARG A 72 7.22 22.89 -10.11
N ASP A 73 6.44 23.88 -9.68
CA ASP A 73 6.77 24.67 -8.50
C ASP A 73 6.71 23.83 -7.22
N LEU A 74 5.74 22.90 -7.11
CA LEU A 74 5.68 21.94 -6.01
C LEU A 74 6.87 20.98 -6.02
N ALA A 75 7.34 20.56 -7.20
CA ALA A 75 8.56 19.75 -7.31
C ALA A 75 9.77 20.50 -6.73
N TRP A 76 9.92 21.78 -7.06
CA TRP A 76 10.94 22.63 -6.47
C TRP A 76 10.77 22.79 -4.95
N LEU A 77 9.54 23.01 -4.47
CA LEU A 77 9.23 23.17 -3.04
C LEU A 77 9.60 21.91 -2.24
N LEU A 78 9.22 20.73 -2.75
CA LEU A 78 9.54 19.45 -2.13
C LEU A 78 11.05 19.22 -2.00
N GLU A 79 11.84 19.65 -2.98
CA GLU A 79 13.31 19.52 -3.00
C GLU A 79 14.04 20.62 -2.20
N ASN A 80 13.34 21.70 -1.83
CA ASN A 80 13.95 22.80 -1.09
C ASN A 80 14.20 22.43 0.38
N LYS A 81 15.44 22.06 0.70
CA LYS A 81 15.87 21.69 2.07
C LYS A 81 15.67 22.76 3.13
N LYS A 82 15.60 24.05 2.76
CA LYS A 82 15.44 25.15 3.74
C LYS A 82 14.02 25.24 4.27
N ILE A 83 13.05 24.72 3.50
CA ILE A 83 11.64 24.77 3.84
C ILE A 83 11.25 23.41 4.38
N ARG A 84 10.65 23.36 5.57
CA ARG A 84 10.05 22.16 6.11
C ARG A 84 8.66 21.96 5.50
N LYS A 85 8.41 20.79 4.92
CA LYS A 85 7.07 20.43 4.43
C LYS A 85 6.44 19.45 5.40
N VAL A 86 5.30 19.84 5.96
CA VAL A 86 4.48 18.99 6.83
C VAL A 86 3.36 18.39 6.00
N LEU A 87 3.32 17.07 5.90
CA LEU A 87 2.29 16.36 5.15
C LEU A 87 1.71 15.23 5.99
N TYR A 88 0.51 14.77 5.63
CA TYR A 88 -0.04 13.52 6.12
C TYR A 88 0.02 12.48 5.00
N ASP A 89 0.75 11.38 5.19
CA ASP A 89 1.07 10.39 4.13
C ASP A 89 1.76 11.04 2.91
N ALA A 90 2.93 11.65 3.15
CA ALA A 90 3.71 12.43 2.20
C ALA A 90 4.02 11.68 0.90
N LYS A 91 4.12 10.35 0.96
CA LYS A 91 4.35 9.49 -0.20
C LYS A 91 3.29 9.71 -1.28
N PHE A 92 2.03 9.91 -0.91
CA PHE A 92 0.94 10.19 -1.85
C PHE A 92 1.22 11.48 -2.64
N CYS A 93 1.47 12.58 -1.93
CA CYS A 93 1.77 13.88 -2.53
C CYS A 93 3.02 13.81 -3.43
N ILE A 94 4.11 13.22 -2.93
CA ILE A 94 5.36 13.09 -3.68
C ILE A 94 5.15 12.27 -4.96
N SER A 95 4.32 11.22 -4.92
CA SER A 95 4.07 10.36 -6.09
C SER A 95 3.31 11.10 -7.19
N PHE A 96 2.32 11.94 -6.85
CA PHE A 96 1.61 12.76 -7.82
C PHE A 96 2.51 13.81 -8.47
N VAL A 97 3.26 14.57 -7.66
CA VAL A 97 4.21 15.56 -8.19
C VAL A 97 5.31 14.90 -9.00
N ARG A 98 5.75 13.69 -8.61
CA ARG A 98 6.73 12.92 -9.38
C ARG A 98 6.16 12.44 -10.71
N ALA A 99 4.90 12.03 -10.77
CA ALA A 99 4.26 11.55 -11.99
C ALA A 99 4.03 12.65 -13.03
N SER A 100 3.85 13.91 -12.60
CA SER A 100 3.81 15.07 -13.50
C SER A 100 5.18 15.48 -14.03
N GLU A 101 6.27 15.00 -13.41
CA GLU A 101 7.64 15.35 -13.76
C GLU A 101 8.31 14.26 -14.61
N SER A 102 9.16 14.66 -15.55
CA SER A 102 9.94 13.72 -16.38
C SER A 102 11.24 13.25 -15.71
N ARG A 103 11.39 13.47 -14.41
CA ARG A 103 12.62 13.21 -13.63
C ARG A 103 12.29 12.74 -12.22
N LYS A 104 13.28 12.11 -11.58
CA LYS A 104 13.20 11.75 -10.15
C LYS A 104 13.09 13.01 -9.28
N LEU A 105 12.36 12.87 -8.17
CA LEU A 105 12.25 13.90 -7.14
C LEU A 105 12.96 13.47 -5.87
N TYR A 106 13.78 14.37 -5.33
CA TYR A 106 14.50 14.15 -4.08
C TYR A 106 13.90 15.04 -2.99
N ALA A 107 12.76 14.60 -2.44
CA ALA A 107 12.06 15.36 -1.41
C ALA A 107 12.91 15.44 -0.14
N GLU A 108 13.11 16.66 0.36
CA GLU A 108 13.99 16.99 1.48
C GLU A 108 13.22 17.68 2.61
N ASN A 109 13.69 17.58 3.85
CA ASN A 109 13.07 18.23 5.02
C ASN A 109 11.54 17.99 5.12
N ILE A 110 11.14 16.73 4.94
CA ILE A 110 9.76 16.26 5.05
C ILE A 110 9.47 15.87 6.49
N PHE A 111 8.33 16.30 7.01
CA PHE A 111 7.75 15.80 8.27
C PHE A 111 6.41 15.14 7.96
N ASP A 112 6.36 13.82 8.05
CA ASP A 112 5.15 13.04 7.78
C ASP A 112 4.39 12.76 9.09
N LEU A 113 3.18 13.30 9.23
CA LEU A 113 2.37 13.16 10.44
C LEU A 113 1.93 11.73 10.71
N LEU A 114 1.67 10.93 9.66
CA LEU A 114 1.26 9.54 9.81
C LEU A 114 2.42 8.74 10.41
N LEU A 115 3.61 8.85 9.82
CA LEU A 115 4.81 8.17 10.33
C LEU A 115 5.20 8.68 11.72
N ALA A 116 5.18 10.00 11.94
CA ALA A 116 5.45 10.61 13.24
C ALA A 116 4.55 10.04 14.35
N SER A 117 3.25 9.92 14.04
CA SER A 117 2.26 9.31 14.94
C SER A 117 2.55 7.83 15.18
N GLN A 118 2.82 7.06 14.12
CA GLN A 118 3.14 5.64 14.26
C GLN A 118 4.39 5.41 15.11
N ILE A 119 5.40 6.28 15.01
CA ILE A 119 6.61 6.24 15.83
C ILE A 119 6.28 6.55 17.29
N CYS A 120 5.57 7.64 17.56
CA CYS A 120 5.24 8.07 18.92
C CYS A 120 4.40 7.04 19.70
N TRP A 121 3.57 6.27 19.00
CA TRP A 121 2.69 5.25 19.60
C TRP A 121 3.10 3.82 19.27
N SER A 122 4.31 3.60 18.75
CA SER A 122 4.81 2.26 18.44
C SER A 122 4.84 1.39 19.69
N GLY A 123 4.25 0.20 19.60
CA GLY A 123 4.16 -0.75 20.73
C GLY A 123 3.07 -0.44 21.76
N TYR A 124 2.34 0.68 21.63
CA TYR A 124 1.16 0.95 22.46
C TYR A 124 -0.09 0.27 21.93
N TYR A 125 -0.90 -0.27 22.84
CA TYR A 125 -2.17 -0.90 22.51
C TYR A 125 -3.21 -0.52 23.54
N GLU A 126 -4.40 -0.19 23.06
CA GLU A 126 -5.61 -0.18 23.88
C GLU A 126 -6.11 -1.61 24.06
N LEU A 127 -6.65 -1.91 25.24
CA LEU A 127 -7.29 -3.19 25.51
C LEU A 127 -8.80 -3.02 25.42
N SER A 128 -9.42 -3.78 24.53
CA SER A 128 -10.89 -3.87 24.43
C SER A 128 -11.38 -5.27 24.81
N PRO A 129 -12.58 -5.39 25.41
CA PRO A 129 -13.17 -6.69 25.66
C PRO A 129 -13.33 -7.52 24.39
N SER A 130 -13.08 -8.82 24.49
CA SER A 130 -13.21 -9.80 23.41
C SER A 130 -14.29 -10.83 23.75
N SER A 131 -14.98 -11.33 22.73
CA SER A 131 -15.99 -12.40 22.86
C SER A 131 -15.39 -13.79 23.14
N SER A 132 -14.06 -13.92 23.17
CA SER A 132 -13.39 -15.19 23.45
C SER A 132 -13.22 -15.41 24.96
N PRO A 133 -13.77 -16.49 25.53
CA PRO A 133 -13.54 -16.83 26.94
C PRO A 133 -12.08 -17.22 27.25
N LYS A 134 -11.29 -17.60 26.23
CA LYS A 134 -9.86 -17.91 26.39
C LYS A 134 -8.96 -16.67 26.29
N ASN A 135 -9.42 -15.65 25.55
CA ASN A 135 -8.70 -14.39 25.33
C ASN A 135 -9.67 -13.23 25.56
N PRO A 136 -9.91 -12.84 26.83
CA PRO A 136 -10.96 -11.88 27.19
C PRO A 136 -10.63 -10.44 26.76
N TRP A 137 -9.37 -10.16 26.40
CA TRP A 137 -8.91 -8.86 25.92
C TRP A 137 -8.37 -8.96 24.50
N LYS A 138 -8.77 -8.03 23.64
CA LYS A 138 -8.20 -7.80 22.32
C LYS A 138 -7.32 -6.56 22.39
N LYS A 139 -6.10 -6.66 21.85
CA LYS A 139 -5.24 -5.51 21.63
C LYS A 139 -5.72 -4.74 20.41
N ARG A 140 -5.90 -3.44 20.55
CA ARG A 140 -6.22 -2.51 19.48
C ARG A 140 -5.09 -1.50 19.38
N ALA A 141 -4.45 -1.40 18.21
CA ALA A 141 -3.49 -0.33 17.99
C ALA A 141 -4.22 1.03 17.91
N PRO A 142 -3.56 2.13 18.33
CA PRO A 142 -4.07 3.47 18.13
C PRO A 142 -4.44 3.73 16.66
N ASP A 143 -5.49 4.53 16.46
CA ASP A 143 -5.82 5.04 15.13
C ASP A 143 -4.89 6.20 14.79
N HIS A 144 -4.25 6.13 13.62
CA HIS A 144 -3.33 7.12 13.11
C HIS A 144 -3.91 7.94 11.94
N SER A 145 -5.22 7.86 11.70
CA SER A 145 -5.92 8.74 10.76
C SER A 145 -5.75 10.21 11.13
N LEU A 146 -5.72 11.11 10.16
CA LEU A 146 -5.62 12.56 10.43
C LEU A 146 -6.80 13.04 11.30
N ALA A 147 -8.00 12.48 11.07
CA ALA A 147 -9.17 12.75 11.90
C ALA A 147 -8.95 12.33 13.36
N ALA A 148 -8.41 11.13 13.62
CA ALA A 148 -8.09 10.68 14.98
C ALA A 148 -6.98 11.52 15.62
N LEU A 149 -5.96 11.94 14.85
CA LEU A 149 -4.91 12.84 15.29
C LEU A 149 -5.47 14.21 15.70
N ALA A 150 -6.31 14.82 14.86
CA ALA A 150 -6.94 16.11 15.13
C ALA A 150 -7.88 16.04 16.35
N GLU A 151 -8.67 14.97 16.48
CA GLU A 151 -9.54 14.81 17.64
C GLU A 151 -8.72 14.59 18.92
N ARG A 152 -7.69 13.73 18.88
CA ARG A 152 -6.84 13.41 20.03
C ARG A 152 -6.01 14.60 20.51
N HIS A 153 -5.44 15.38 19.59
CA HIS A 153 -4.46 16.40 19.93
C HIS A 153 -5.02 17.82 19.96
N LEU A 154 -6.02 18.11 19.14
CA LEU A 154 -6.60 19.45 19.02
C LEU A 154 -8.05 19.50 19.54
N GLY A 155 -8.69 18.35 19.79
CA GLY A 155 -10.12 18.29 20.13
C GLY A 155 -11.03 18.72 18.97
N ILE A 156 -10.51 18.69 17.73
CA ILE A 156 -11.21 19.07 16.50
C ILE A 156 -11.71 17.80 15.82
N ARG A 157 -13.00 17.77 15.47
CA ARG A 157 -13.56 16.69 14.65
C ARG A 157 -13.50 17.07 13.19
N LEU A 158 -12.76 16.27 12.42
CA LEU A 158 -12.68 16.41 10.98
C LEU A 158 -13.71 15.48 10.32
N ASN A 159 -14.39 15.99 9.29
CA ASN A 159 -15.12 15.13 8.37
C ASN A 159 -14.07 14.41 7.51
N ASP A 160 -14.21 13.09 7.33
CA ASP A 160 -13.23 12.32 6.56
C ASP A 160 -13.39 12.56 5.05
N VAL A 161 -12.42 13.28 4.49
CA VAL A 161 -12.31 13.63 3.07
C VAL A 161 -10.99 13.13 2.48
N LEU A 162 -10.02 12.77 3.34
CA LEU A 162 -8.71 12.25 2.92
C LEU A 162 -8.84 10.84 2.35
N GLY A 163 -8.27 10.63 1.17
CA GLY A 163 -8.35 9.35 0.46
C GLY A 163 -9.63 9.13 -0.34
N LYS A 164 -10.57 10.09 -0.33
CA LYS A 164 -11.65 10.15 -1.31
C LYS A 164 -11.16 10.80 -2.58
N SER A 165 -11.57 10.26 -3.73
CA SER A 165 -11.30 10.90 -5.01
C SER A 165 -12.03 12.26 -5.07
N LEU A 166 -11.44 13.26 -5.71
CA LEU A 166 -12.11 14.53 -6.02
C LEU A 166 -13.43 14.29 -6.77
N LEU A 167 -13.50 13.25 -7.61
CA LEU A 167 -14.73 12.82 -8.29
C LEU A 167 -15.81 12.31 -7.33
N GLU A 168 -15.44 11.70 -6.20
CA GLU A 168 -16.38 11.29 -5.15
C GLU A 168 -16.90 12.48 -4.32
N LEU A 169 -16.23 13.63 -4.41
CA LEU A 169 -16.55 14.85 -3.68
C LEU A 169 -17.33 15.87 -4.52
N CYS A 170 -17.47 15.62 -5.83
CA CYS A 170 -18.31 16.37 -6.76
C CYS A 170 -19.71 15.71 -6.82
N SER A 171 -20.77 16.52 -6.68
CA SER A 171 -22.14 16.03 -6.78
C SER A 171 -22.62 15.83 -8.23
N ASP A 172 -21.89 16.35 -9.21
CA ASP A 172 -22.12 16.16 -10.65
C ASP A 172 -20.75 16.16 -11.35
N GLU A 173 -20.63 15.45 -12.48
CA GLU A 173 -19.38 15.11 -13.20
C GLU A 173 -18.55 16.30 -13.76
N ARG A 174 -18.72 17.50 -13.22
CA ARG A 174 -17.89 18.68 -13.50
C ARG A 174 -17.17 19.11 -12.24
N ILE A 175 -15.85 19.18 -12.36
CA ILE A 175 -14.94 19.64 -11.29
C ILE A 175 -15.26 21.10 -10.87
N ASP A 176 -15.89 21.86 -11.77
CA ASP A 176 -16.31 23.25 -11.55
C ASP A 176 -17.41 23.41 -10.48
N ASP A 177 -18.10 22.33 -10.07
CA ASP A 177 -19.14 22.31 -9.02
C ASP A 177 -18.67 21.59 -7.74
N LEU A 178 -17.38 21.70 -7.38
CA LEU A 178 -16.94 21.29 -6.04
C LEU A 178 -17.76 22.04 -4.98
N SER A 179 -18.58 21.32 -4.21
CA SER A 179 -19.37 21.94 -3.15
C SER A 179 -18.43 22.73 -2.23
N SER A 180 -18.81 23.97 -1.91
CA SER A 180 -17.99 24.86 -1.08
C SER A 180 -17.59 24.19 0.24
N GLU A 181 -18.44 23.29 0.73
CA GLU A 181 -18.28 22.47 1.92
C GLU A 181 -17.17 21.42 1.81
N SER A 182 -17.00 20.76 0.66
CA SER A 182 -15.92 19.79 0.42
C SER A 182 -14.55 20.48 0.42
N ILE A 183 -14.44 21.62 -0.27
CA ILE A 183 -13.20 22.41 -0.31
C ILE A 183 -12.87 22.94 1.09
N LYS A 184 -13.85 23.52 1.80
CA LYS A 184 -13.67 23.96 3.20
C LYS A 184 -13.22 22.83 4.10
N SER A 185 -13.78 21.62 3.93
CA SER A 185 -13.38 20.44 4.72
C SER A 185 -11.94 20.01 4.43
N ALA A 186 -11.52 20.02 3.17
CA ALA A 186 -10.14 19.72 2.78
C ALA A 186 -9.14 20.78 3.27
N ALA A 187 -9.51 22.06 3.17
CA ALA A 187 -8.73 23.16 3.70
C ALA A 187 -8.59 23.05 5.23
N MET A 188 -9.66 22.70 5.95
CA MET A 188 -9.61 22.44 7.40
C MET A 188 -8.66 21.28 7.76
N GLN A 189 -8.65 20.20 6.97
CA GLN A 189 -7.70 19.11 7.17
C GLN A 189 -6.25 19.55 6.93
N THR A 190 -6.03 20.50 6.02
CA THR A 190 -4.71 21.06 5.74
C THR A 190 -4.29 22.02 6.86
N ALA A 191 -5.21 22.82 7.38
CA ALA A 191 -4.99 23.76 8.49
C ALA A 191 -4.50 23.07 9.77
N VAL A 192 -4.98 21.85 10.06
CA VAL A 192 -4.55 21.12 11.27
C VAL A 192 -3.12 20.55 11.16
N LEU A 193 -2.49 20.54 9.98
CA LEU A 193 -1.20 19.90 9.78
C LEU A 193 -0.10 20.54 10.64
N LEU A 194 0.02 21.86 10.62
CA LEU A 194 1.05 22.59 11.38
C LEU A 194 0.85 22.50 12.91
N PRO A 195 -0.37 22.71 13.46
CA PRO A 195 -0.62 22.48 14.88
C PRO A 195 -0.28 21.05 15.33
N ILE A 196 -0.66 20.02 14.56
CA ILE A 196 -0.35 18.62 14.90
C ILE A 196 1.17 18.37 14.80
N HIS A 197 1.85 18.91 13.79
CA HIS A 197 3.32 18.84 13.66
C HIS A 197 4.00 19.35 14.92
N SER A 198 3.60 20.51 15.43
CA SER A 198 4.20 21.08 16.65
C SER A 198 4.11 20.13 17.86
N ILE A 199 3.00 19.40 18.00
CA ILE A 199 2.76 18.46 19.08
C ILE A 199 3.58 17.18 18.87
N LEU A 200 3.54 16.60 17.67
CA LEU A 200 4.25 15.36 17.36
C LEU A 200 5.77 15.55 17.39
N GLU A 201 6.29 16.69 16.94
CA GLU A 201 7.71 17.01 17.04
C GLU A 201 8.16 17.07 18.50
N GLN A 202 7.40 17.73 19.36
CA GLN A 202 7.69 17.74 20.80
C GLN A 202 7.64 16.35 21.43
N LEU A 203 6.71 15.49 20.99
CA LEU A 203 6.64 14.11 21.47
C LEU A 203 7.84 13.29 21.00
N ILE A 204 8.26 13.43 19.75
CA ILE A 204 9.46 12.77 19.22
C ILE A 204 10.69 13.21 20.02
N ASP A 205 10.81 14.49 20.37
CA ASP A 205 11.88 15.06 21.22
C ASP A 205 11.87 14.56 22.65
N LYS A 206 10.75 14.66 23.35
CA LYS A 206 10.65 14.21 24.74
C LYS A 206 10.90 12.70 24.91
N ASN A 207 10.67 11.91 23.86
CA ASN A 207 10.90 10.47 23.86
C ASN A 207 12.23 10.05 23.19
N CYS A 208 13.07 11.01 22.75
CA CYS A 208 14.35 10.76 22.09
C CYS A 208 14.24 9.88 20.82
N LEU A 209 13.17 10.07 20.04
CA LEU A 209 12.85 9.27 18.84
C LEU A 209 13.34 9.88 17.53
N GLN A 210 14.09 10.99 17.57
CA GLN A 210 14.62 11.75 16.42
C GLN A 210 15.25 10.85 15.38
N LYS A 211 16.18 9.98 15.80
CA LYS A 211 16.95 9.14 14.87
C LYS A 211 16.06 8.21 14.05
N ILE A 212 14.98 7.72 14.66
CA ILE A 212 14.02 6.84 13.99
C ILE A 212 13.16 7.68 13.04
N ALA A 213 12.64 8.81 13.51
CA ALA A 213 11.86 9.73 12.67
C ALA A 213 12.64 10.19 11.43
N ASP A 214 13.89 10.61 11.60
CA ASP A 214 14.76 11.02 10.49
C ASP A 214 15.00 9.89 9.48
N LEU A 215 15.17 8.65 9.96
CA LEU A 215 15.33 7.49 9.09
C LEU A 215 14.08 7.24 8.26
N GLU A 216 12.91 7.25 8.91
CA GLU A 216 11.63 7.01 8.25
C GLU A 216 11.30 8.12 7.26
N PHE A 217 11.50 9.40 7.62
CA PHE A 217 11.23 10.51 6.71
C PHE A 217 12.15 10.52 5.49
N LYS A 218 13.44 10.18 5.65
CA LYS A 218 14.38 10.06 4.52
C LYS A 218 14.03 8.94 3.55
N ALA A 219 13.41 7.87 4.03
CA ALA A 219 13.02 6.74 3.19
C ALA A 219 11.86 7.08 2.24
N ILE A 220 11.02 8.07 2.56
CA ILE A 220 9.78 8.38 1.82
C ILE A 220 10.04 8.62 0.33
N SER A 221 11.00 9.47 -0.03
CA SER A 221 11.30 9.80 -1.44
C SER A 221 11.73 8.56 -2.23
N SER A 222 12.56 7.70 -1.63
CA SER A 222 13.00 6.46 -2.27
C SER A 222 11.83 5.48 -2.45
N LEU A 223 10.96 5.37 -1.45
CA LEU A 223 9.79 4.50 -1.55
C LEU A 223 8.80 5.01 -2.59
N ALA A 224 8.45 6.29 -2.59
CA ALA A 224 7.61 6.90 -3.63
C ALA A 224 8.18 6.63 -5.03
N GLU A 225 9.50 6.81 -5.22
CA GLU A 225 10.17 6.55 -6.50
C GLU A 225 10.11 5.05 -6.88
N MET A 226 10.27 4.13 -5.93
CA MET A 226 10.15 2.69 -6.19
C MET A 226 8.73 2.29 -6.58
N GLU A 227 7.70 2.87 -5.95
CA GLU A 227 6.29 2.60 -6.28
C GLU A 227 5.94 3.11 -7.66
N ILE A 228 6.24 4.38 -7.94
CA ILE A 228 5.90 5.01 -9.23
C ILE A 228 6.73 4.43 -10.37
N SER A 229 7.97 4.03 -10.13
CA SER A 229 8.78 3.35 -11.14
C SER A 229 8.21 1.99 -11.50
N GLY A 230 7.62 1.28 -10.52
CA GLY A 230 7.05 -0.06 -10.73
C GLY A 230 8.06 -1.13 -11.15
N ILE A 231 7.53 -2.32 -11.41
CA ILE A 231 8.28 -3.52 -11.82
C ILE A 231 7.67 -4.00 -13.13
N TYR A 232 8.49 -4.10 -14.18
CA TYR A 232 8.05 -4.65 -15.45
C TYR A 232 7.73 -6.14 -15.33
N LEU A 233 6.60 -6.56 -15.90
CA LEU A 233 6.19 -7.95 -16.01
C LEU A 233 5.99 -8.29 -17.49
N ASP A 234 6.78 -9.21 -18.04
CA ASP A 234 6.59 -9.72 -19.41
C ASP A 234 5.25 -10.49 -19.50
N PRO A 235 4.24 -9.96 -20.22
CA PRO A 235 2.93 -10.60 -20.29
C PRO A 235 2.97 -11.95 -21.02
N ARG A 236 3.88 -12.12 -21.99
CA ARG A 236 3.99 -13.34 -22.81
C ARG A 236 4.65 -14.46 -22.01
N GLY A 237 5.76 -14.15 -21.35
CA GLY A 237 6.43 -15.06 -20.42
C GLY A 237 5.51 -15.46 -19.27
N ALA A 238 4.79 -14.50 -18.67
CA ALA A 238 3.83 -14.78 -17.61
C ALA A 238 2.71 -15.72 -18.06
N SER A 239 2.09 -15.46 -19.22
CA SER A 239 1.03 -16.31 -19.78
C SER A 239 1.52 -17.73 -20.09
N THR A 240 2.74 -17.86 -20.61
CA THR A 240 3.36 -19.16 -20.89
C THR A 240 3.54 -19.98 -19.62
N ILE A 241 4.06 -19.37 -18.55
CA ILE A 241 4.24 -20.04 -17.26
C ILE A 241 2.89 -20.40 -16.64
N LEU A 242 1.90 -19.52 -16.77
CA LEU A 242 0.54 -19.76 -16.28
C LEU A 242 -0.05 -21.01 -16.94
N GLY A 243 -0.03 -21.11 -18.27
CA GLY A 243 -0.52 -22.30 -18.98
C GLY A 243 0.22 -23.59 -18.62
N GLN A 244 1.56 -23.52 -18.50
CA GLN A 244 2.36 -24.67 -18.05
C GLN A 244 1.97 -25.16 -16.64
N ARG A 245 1.71 -24.21 -15.72
CA ARG A 245 1.35 -24.51 -14.33
C ARG A 245 -0.09 -24.99 -14.21
N GLU A 246 -1.01 -24.51 -15.05
CA GLU A 246 -2.39 -25.03 -15.10
C GLU A 246 -2.43 -26.47 -15.60
N ASN A 247 -1.66 -26.80 -16.65
CA ASN A 247 -1.54 -28.19 -17.12
C ASN A 247 -0.94 -29.09 -16.04
N GLU A 248 0.13 -28.65 -15.38
CA GLU A 248 0.74 -29.38 -14.27
C GLU A 248 -0.24 -29.59 -13.10
N LEU A 249 -1.09 -28.59 -12.81
CA LEU A 249 -2.12 -28.71 -11.79
C LEU A 249 -3.13 -29.81 -12.14
N CYS A 250 -3.59 -29.85 -13.40
CA CYS A 250 -4.49 -30.88 -13.90
C CYS A 250 -3.86 -32.28 -13.76
N ASP A 251 -2.60 -32.44 -14.16
CA ASP A 251 -1.87 -33.71 -14.07
C ASP A 251 -1.72 -34.19 -12.62
N LEU A 252 -1.40 -33.27 -11.70
CA LEU A 252 -1.27 -33.57 -10.27
C LEU A 252 -2.62 -33.98 -9.67
N VAL A 253 -3.69 -33.25 -9.97
CA VAL A 253 -5.03 -33.57 -9.49
C VAL A 253 -5.47 -34.92 -10.03
N TRP A 254 -5.29 -35.17 -11.32
CA TRP A 254 -5.62 -36.45 -11.95
C TRP A 254 -4.88 -37.61 -11.29
N THR A 255 -3.56 -37.47 -11.13
CA THR A 255 -2.71 -38.50 -10.51
C THR A 255 -3.14 -38.77 -9.07
N MET A 256 -3.43 -37.74 -8.28
CA MET A 256 -3.92 -37.90 -6.91
C MET A 256 -5.31 -38.56 -6.86
N GLN A 257 -6.23 -38.21 -7.77
CA GLN A 257 -7.55 -38.84 -7.84
C GLN A 257 -7.46 -40.31 -8.23
N ASP A 258 -6.69 -40.64 -9.25
CA ASP A 258 -6.49 -42.00 -9.73
C ASP A 258 -5.84 -42.89 -8.64
N GLU A 259 -4.83 -42.38 -7.94
CA GLU A 259 -4.26 -43.07 -6.79
C GLU A 259 -5.28 -43.26 -5.66
N ALA A 260 -6.05 -42.21 -5.35
CA ALA A 260 -7.09 -42.25 -4.33
C ALA A 260 -8.18 -43.27 -4.66
N GLN A 261 -8.64 -43.32 -5.91
CA GLN A 261 -9.64 -44.25 -6.39
C GLN A 261 -9.14 -45.70 -6.34
N ARG A 262 -7.91 -45.97 -6.81
CA ARG A 262 -7.31 -47.32 -6.73
C ARG A 262 -7.16 -47.83 -5.30
N LYS A 263 -6.99 -46.92 -4.33
CA LYS A 263 -6.92 -47.23 -2.90
C LYS A 263 -8.29 -47.11 -2.20
N GLY A 264 -9.35 -46.89 -2.97
CA GLY A 264 -10.75 -46.90 -2.53
C GLY A 264 -11.13 -45.72 -1.64
N PHE A 265 -10.49 -44.55 -1.80
CA PHE A 265 -10.79 -43.36 -1.03
C PHE A 265 -12.29 -43.05 -1.07
N VAL A 266 -12.86 -42.88 0.13
CA VAL A 266 -14.24 -42.50 0.32
C VAL A 266 -14.33 -41.76 1.64
N ARG A 267 -15.14 -40.70 1.65
CA ARG A 267 -15.41 -39.93 2.85
C ARG A 267 -16.91 -39.72 2.99
N VAL A 268 -17.39 -39.71 4.22
CA VAL A 268 -18.75 -39.24 4.54
C VAL A 268 -18.77 -37.72 4.59
N SER A 269 -19.75 -37.10 3.93
CA SER A 269 -20.00 -35.67 3.95
C SER A 269 -20.22 -35.16 5.39
N HIS A 270 -20.09 -33.85 5.59
CA HIS A 270 -20.22 -33.22 6.91
C HIS A 270 -21.61 -33.46 7.55
N ASP A 271 -22.65 -33.59 6.74
CA ASP A 271 -24.02 -33.89 7.19
C ASP A 271 -24.28 -35.38 7.43
N GLY A 272 -23.29 -36.26 7.21
CA GLY A 272 -23.40 -37.70 7.43
C GLY A 272 -24.15 -38.47 6.34
N LYS A 273 -24.71 -37.78 5.33
CA LYS A 273 -25.73 -38.35 4.44
C LYS A 273 -25.20 -38.79 3.07
N ARG A 274 -24.03 -38.32 2.65
CA ARG A 274 -23.50 -38.56 1.30
C ARG A 274 -22.07 -39.09 1.34
N LEU A 275 -21.76 -40.02 0.44
CA LEU A 275 -20.40 -40.47 0.20
C LEU A 275 -19.75 -39.57 -0.86
N CYS A 276 -18.56 -39.09 -0.57
CA CYS A 276 -17.71 -38.35 -1.49
C CYS A 276 -16.49 -39.20 -1.83
N TYR A 277 -16.30 -39.46 -3.12
CA TYR A 277 -15.16 -40.22 -3.65
C TYR A 277 -14.05 -39.31 -4.19
N TYR A 278 -14.30 -38.01 -4.26
CA TYR A 278 -13.33 -37.02 -4.70
C TYR A 278 -12.44 -36.58 -3.53
N LEU A 279 -11.12 -36.71 -3.72
CA LEU A 279 -10.13 -36.22 -2.77
C LEU A 279 -9.88 -34.73 -3.04
N ASN A 280 -10.27 -33.82 -2.14
CA ASN A 280 -9.94 -32.41 -2.30
C ASN A 280 -8.55 -32.09 -1.71
N PRO A 281 -7.51 -31.75 -2.51
CA PRO A 281 -6.17 -31.49 -1.99
C PRO A 281 -6.04 -30.19 -1.17
N ASP A 282 -6.96 -29.24 -1.33
CA ASP A 282 -7.03 -28.02 -0.52
C ASP A 282 -7.56 -28.28 0.88
N ARG A 283 -8.34 -29.35 1.05
CA ARG A 283 -8.99 -29.67 2.30
C ARG A 283 -8.08 -30.55 3.16
N GLN A 284 -7.57 -29.96 4.24
CA GLN A 284 -6.64 -30.63 5.14
C GLN A 284 -7.15 -31.99 5.63
N GLU A 285 -8.45 -32.11 5.92
CA GLU A 285 -9.01 -33.38 6.41
C GLU A 285 -9.02 -34.48 5.34
N ASP A 286 -9.21 -34.16 4.05
CA ASP A 286 -9.19 -35.15 2.97
C ASP A 286 -7.79 -35.71 2.77
N VAL A 287 -6.79 -34.83 2.75
CA VAL A 287 -5.37 -35.20 2.68
C VAL A 287 -4.97 -36.06 3.88
N MET A 288 -5.36 -35.69 5.11
CA MET A 288 -5.06 -36.49 6.30
C MET A 288 -5.77 -37.85 6.28
N ALA A 289 -7.04 -37.89 5.88
CA ALA A 289 -7.81 -39.12 5.80
C ALA A 289 -7.16 -40.12 4.83
N PHE A 290 -6.71 -39.64 3.67
CA PHE A 290 -6.04 -40.49 2.69
C PHE A 290 -4.65 -40.96 3.17
N LEU A 291 -3.84 -40.08 3.77
CA LEU A 291 -2.54 -40.45 4.34
C LEU A 291 -2.67 -41.51 5.44
N ARG A 292 -3.66 -41.38 6.34
CA ARG A 292 -3.94 -42.40 7.37
C ARG A 292 -4.35 -43.73 6.77
N ARG A 293 -5.14 -43.71 5.70
CA ARG A 293 -5.53 -44.93 4.98
C ARG A 293 -4.34 -45.61 4.30
N ARG A 294 -3.31 -44.84 3.90
CA ARG A 294 -2.02 -45.38 3.44
C ARG A 294 -1.11 -45.88 4.57
N GLY A 295 -1.55 -45.82 5.82
CA GLY A 295 -0.80 -46.28 7.00
C GLY A 295 0.07 -45.20 7.67
N PHE A 296 -0.01 -43.94 7.23
CA PHE A 296 0.77 -42.86 7.83
C PHE A 296 0.01 -42.20 9.00
N ALA A 297 0.60 -42.24 10.20
CA ALA A 297 0.05 -41.55 11.37
C ALA A 297 0.33 -40.05 11.31
N VAL A 298 -0.59 -39.27 10.71
CA VAL A 298 -0.45 -37.82 10.56
C VAL A 298 -1.42 -37.02 11.44
N THR A 299 -0.90 -35.98 12.08
CA THR A 299 -1.66 -35.00 12.89
C THR A 299 -1.82 -33.65 12.18
N SER A 300 -1.07 -33.42 11.09
CA SER A 300 -1.06 -32.18 10.33
C SER A 300 -0.66 -32.43 8.88
N THR A 301 -1.01 -31.49 7.99
CA THR A 301 -0.53 -31.46 6.60
C THR A 301 0.40 -30.27 6.36
N LYS A 302 1.01 -29.70 7.41
CA LYS A 302 2.02 -28.64 7.26
C LYS A 302 3.14 -29.11 6.32
N ALA A 303 3.74 -28.15 5.61
CA ALA A 303 4.75 -28.44 4.59
C ALA A 303 5.94 -29.25 5.13
N GLU A 304 6.33 -29.04 6.39
CA GLU A 304 7.37 -29.81 7.06
C GLU A 304 7.02 -31.29 7.21
N VAL A 305 5.80 -31.60 7.68
CA VAL A 305 5.31 -32.99 7.84
C VAL A 305 5.26 -33.69 6.48
N LEU A 306 4.69 -33.03 5.47
CA LEU A 306 4.60 -33.60 4.13
C LEU A 306 5.97 -33.82 3.49
N ARG A 307 6.96 -32.94 3.75
CA ARG A 307 8.34 -33.13 3.25
C ARG A 307 9.00 -34.35 3.88
N GLY A 308 8.79 -34.59 5.18
CA GLY A 308 9.29 -35.80 5.84
C GLY A 308 8.70 -37.07 5.22
N LEU A 309 7.40 -37.07 4.92
CA LEU A 309 6.74 -38.20 4.26
C LEU A 309 7.22 -38.40 2.81
N ALA A 310 7.38 -37.32 2.06
CA ALA A 310 7.92 -37.39 0.70
C ALA A 310 9.34 -37.98 0.69
N ALA A 311 10.21 -37.54 1.62
CA ALA A 311 11.55 -38.09 1.78
C ALA A 311 11.56 -39.58 2.17
N ALA A 312 10.52 -40.04 2.87
CA ALA A 312 10.31 -41.46 3.17
C ALA A 312 9.68 -42.26 2.01
N GLY A 313 9.55 -41.67 0.81
CA GLY A 313 9.03 -42.32 -0.40
C GLY A 313 7.51 -42.21 -0.60
N CYS A 314 6.82 -41.34 0.14
CA CYS A 314 5.38 -41.11 -0.06
C CYS A 314 5.12 -40.18 -1.25
N GLY A 315 4.94 -40.77 -2.44
CA GLY A 315 4.63 -40.01 -3.67
C GLY A 315 3.39 -39.13 -3.58
N PHE A 316 2.36 -39.53 -2.81
CA PHE A 316 1.18 -38.68 -2.58
C PHE A 316 1.52 -37.41 -1.79
N ALA A 317 2.38 -37.50 -0.77
CA ALA A 317 2.80 -36.32 0.00
C ALA A 317 3.62 -35.35 -0.86
N GLU A 318 4.47 -35.88 -1.75
CA GLU A 318 5.19 -35.10 -2.75
C GLU A 318 4.23 -34.40 -3.73
N ALA A 319 3.24 -35.12 -4.26
CA ALA A 319 2.22 -34.56 -5.15
C ALA A 319 1.42 -33.43 -4.48
N VAL A 320 1.03 -33.58 -3.21
CA VAL A 320 0.32 -32.53 -2.45
C VAL A 320 1.21 -31.30 -2.23
N LEU A 321 2.49 -31.49 -1.91
CA LEU A 321 3.43 -30.37 -1.79
C LEU A 321 3.57 -29.61 -3.11
N ARG A 322 3.69 -30.35 -4.21
CA ARG A 322 3.81 -29.76 -5.55
C ARG A 322 2.54 -29.03 -5.94
N TYR A 323 1.37 -29.64 -5.72
CA TYR A 323 0.07 -29.02 -5.94
C TYR A 323 -0.06 -27.68 -5.23
N ARG A 324 0.25 -27.62 -3.93
CA ARG A 324 0.17 -26.37 -3.15
C ARG A 324 1.13 -25.30 -3.66
N HIS A 325 2.33 -25.69 -4.07
CA HIS A 325 3.29 -24.78 -4.67
C HIS A 325 2.80 -24.22 -6.02
N VAL A 326 2.22 -25.08 -6.86
CA VAL A 326 1.62 -24.68 -8.15
C VAL A 326 0.43 -23.74 -7.92
N CYS A 327 -0.49 -24.05 -7.00
CA CYS A 327 -1.60 -23.16 -6.63
C CYS A 327 -1.11 -21.78 -6.16
N GLN A 328 -0.09 -21.74 -5.30
CA GLN A 328 0.53 -20.48 -4.86
C GLN A 328 1.16 -19.72 -6.02
N THR A 329 1.78 -20.42 -6.99
CA THR A 329 2.35 -19.80 -8.20
C THR A 329 1.28 -19.21 -9.09
N LEU A 330 0.21 -19.96 -9.36
CA LEU A 330 -0.90 -19.53 -10.18
C LEU A 330 -1.60 -18.32 -9.55
N SER A 331 -1.92 -18.40 -8.26
CA SER A 331 -2.53 -17.29 -7.53
C SER A 331 -1.63 -16.04 -7.57
N PHE A 332 -0.34 -16.20 -7.33
CA PHE A 332 0.62 -15.09 -7.40
C PHE A 332 0.64 -14.44 -8.80
N LEU A 333 0.83 -15.23 -9.86
CA LEU A 333 0.96 -14.71 -11.22
C LEU A 333 -0.35 -14.08 -11.72
N LYS A 334 -1.50 -14.71 -11.47
CA LYS A 334 -2.82 -14.16 -11.83
C LYS A 334 -3.03 -12.80 -11.16
N ASN A 335 -2.81 -12.72 -9.85
CA ASN A 335 -2.92 -11.47 -9.10
C ASN A 335 -1.94 -10.38 -9.60
N TRP A 336 -0.73 -10.74 -10.04
CA TRP A 336 0.23 -9.77 -10.58
C TRP A 336 -0.14 -9.30 -11.98
N MET A 337 -0.57 -10.21 -12.85
CA MET A 337 -1.02 -9.88 -14.21
C MET A 337 -2.23 -8.94 -14.19
N GLU A 338 -3.17 -9.15 -13.26
CA GLU A 338 -4.31 -8.25 -13.04
C GLU A 338 -3.92 -6.84 -12.58
N ARG A 339 -2.71 -6.67 -12.02
CA ARG A 339 -2.18 -5.40 -11.52
C ARG A 339 -1.20 -4.72 -12.47
N VAL A 340 -0.98 -5.30 -13.65
CA VAL A 340 -0.17 -4.63 -14.67
C VAL A 340 -0.91 -3.39 -15.12
N HIS A 341 -0.29 -2.25 -14.92
CA HIS A 341 -0.83 -0.95 -15.24
C HIS A 341 -0.84 -0.74 -16.76
N ALA A 342 -1.97 -0.27 -17.30
CA ALA A 342 -2.17 -0.17 -18.74
C ALA A 342 -1.27 0.89 -19.41
N LYS A 343 -0.84 1.92 -18.67
CA LYS A 343 -0.04 3.04 -19.20
C LYS A 343 1.38 2.64 -19.56
N ASP A 344 2.01 1.77 -18.77
CA ASP A 344 3.44 1.49 -18.88
C ASP A 344 3.80 0.00 -18.83
N GLY A 345 2.81 -0.88 -18.64
CA GLY A 345 3.01 -2.33 -18.59
C GLY A 345 3.75 -2.79 -17.33
N ARG A 346 3.70 -2.01 -16.24
CA ARG A 346 4.39 -2.31 -14.98
C ARG A 346 3.42 -2.56 -13.85
N VAL A 347 3.87 -3.30 -12.84
CA VAL A 347 3.17 -3.46 -11.57
C VAL A 347 3.73 -2.43 -10.60
N HIS A 348 2.87 -1.61 -9.99
CA HIS A 348 3.25 -0.59 -9.02
C HIS A 348 2.93 -1.08 -7.60
N PRO A 349 3.89 -1.71 -6.90
CA PRO A 349 3.65 -2.20 -5.55
C PRO A 349 3.49 -1.05 -4.57
N GLN A 350 2.80 -1.30 -3.46
CA GLN A 350 2.77 -0.39 -2.32
C GLN A 350 3.65 -0.93 -1.19
N TYR A 351 4.56 -0.09 -0.70
CA TYR A 351 5.43 -0.29 0.45
C TYR A 351 4.89 0.47 1.67
N PHE A 352 4.78 -0.25 2.77
CA PHE A 352 4.37 0.31 4.06
C PHE A 352 5.59 0.29 4.98
N GLN A 353 6.00 1.46 5.47
CA GLN A 353 7.17 1.61 6.35
C GLN A 353 6.92 1.02 7.73
N ILE A 354 5.91 1.53 8.42
CA ILE A 354 5.48 1.04 9.73
C ILE A 354 4.12 0.37 9.54
N SER A 355 4.07 -0.93 9.85
CA SER A 355 2.88 -1.77 9.63
C SER A 355 1.65 -1.17 10.31
N HIS A 356 0.68 -0.74 9.51
CA HIS A 356 -0.60 -0.23 9.99
C HIS A 356 -1.66 -1.32 9.96
N ILE A 357 -2.47 -1.44 11.03
CA ILE A 357 -3.64 -2.33 11.05
C ILE A 357 -4.77 -1.78 10.16
N TYR A 358 -4.92 -0.46 10.03
CA TYR A 358 -6.10 0.14 9.39
C TYR A 358 -6.09 0.12 7.84
N ARG A 359 -4.91 0.07 7.20
CA ARG A 359 -4.83 -0.02 5.72
C ARG A 359 -4.87 -1.45 5.19
N GLN A 360 -4.76 -2.45 6.06
CA GLN A 360 -4.82 -3.85 5.65
C GLN A 360 -6.23 -4.21 5.14
N ASP A 361 -7.27 -3.58 5.67
CA ASP A 361 -8.66 -3.91 5.32
C ASP A 361 -9.17 -3.23 4.04
N GLN A 362 -8.69 -2.01 3.72
CA GLN A 362 -9.07 -1.28 2.48
C GLN A 362 -8.20 -1.65 1.27
N LEU A 363 -6.93 -2.06 1.48
CA LEU A 363 -5.93 -2.20 0.41
C LEU A 363 -5.12 -3.51 0.47
N SER A 364 -5.58 -4.56 1.18
CA SER A 364 -4.96 -5.91 1.14
C SER A 364 -4.81 -6.48 -0.28
N LYS A 365 -5.46 -5.88 -1.27
CA LYS A 365 -5.31 -6.18 -2.70
C LYS A 365 -4.12 -5.48 -3.38
N ALA A 366 -3.22 -4.77 -2.69
CA ALA A 366 -2.09 -4.04 -3.32
C ALA A 366 -0.69 -4.44 -2.81
N GLN A 367 -0.60 -5.27 -1.76
CA GLN A 367 0.71 -5.73 -1.26
C GLN A 367 1.39 -6.65 -2.28
N CYS A 368 2.70 -6.47 -2.47
CA CYS A 368 3.56 -7.50 -3.08
C CYS A 368 3.45 -8.76 -2.21
N PRO A 369 2.89 -9.87 -2.70
CA PRO A 369 2.97 -11.13 -1.98
C PRO A 369 4.45 -11.47 -1.81
N ALA A 370 4.82 -12.03 -0.66
CA ALA A 370 6.18 -12.52 -0.44
C ALA A 370 6.57 -13.47 -1.60
N ASP A 371 7.57 -13.09 -2.39
CA ASP A 371 8.11 -13.97 -3.43
C ASP A 371 8.68 -15.22 -2.76
N PRO A 372 8.16 -16.43 -3.03
CA PRO A 372 8.79 -17.66 -2.58
C PRO A 372 10.21 -17.68 -3.15
N LYS A 373 11.20 -18.14 -2.36
CA LYS A 373 12.65 -18.12 -2.67
C LYS A 373 13.09 -18.93 -3.92
N ASP A 374 12.23 -19.15 -4.91
CA ASP A 374 12.48 -19.93 -6.11
C ASP A 374 13.22 -19.12 -7.19
N ARG A 375 14.35 -19.66 -7.64
CA ARG A 375 15.27 -19.07 -8.62
C ARG A 375 14.64 -18.91 -10.01
N ARG A 376 13.58 -19.66 -10.33
CA ARG A 376 12.89 -19.63 -11.64
C ARG A 376 11.92 -18.45 -11.79
N ARG A 377 11.33 -17.93 -10.70
CA ARG A 377 10.48 -16.72 -10.75
C ARG A 377 11.29 -15.44 -10.96
N ARG A 378 12.55 -15.43 -10.50
CA ARG A 378 13.54 -14.39 -10.86
C ARG A 378 13.86 -14.38 -12.36
N ALA A 379 13.64 -15.46 -13.11
CA ALA A 379 13.89 -15.47 -14.56
C ALA A 379 12.92 -14.54 -15.31
N CYS A 380 11.66 -14.45 -14.88
CA CYS A 380 10.69 -13.47 -15.40
C CYS A 380 11.05 -12.02 -15.07
N HIS A 381 11.89 -11.81 -14.04
CA HIS A 381 12.38 -10.50 -13.61
C HIS A 381 13.78 -10.19 -14.15
N LYS A 382 14.49 -11.17 -14.74
CA LYS A 382 15.93 -11.08 -15.03
C LYS A 382 16.26 -10.30 -16.28
N GLU A 383 15.33 -10.12 -17.22
CA GLU A 383 15.58 -9.27 -18.38
C GLU A 383 15.57 -7.77 -18.00
N ALA A 384 15.04 -7.39 -16.84
CA ALA A 384 15.06 -6.01 -16.36
C ALA A 384 16.40 -5.56 -15.74
N PHE A 385 17.36 -6.47 -15.51
CA PHE A 385 18.64 -6.13 -14.85
C PHE A 385 19.85 -6.05 -15.79
N TYR A 386 19.70 -6.32 -17.09
CA TYR A 386 20.82 -6.30 -18.04
C TYR A 386 20.77 -5.17 -19.10
N ALA A 387 19.85 -4.23 -18.99
CA ALA A 387 19.76 -3.07 -19.89
C ALA A 387 20.11 -1.74 -19.20
N SER A 388 21.23 -1.68 -18.47
CA SER A 388 21.93 -0.43 -18.15
C SER A 388 23.36 -0.74 -17.72
N GLY A 389 24.26 -0.87 -18.69
CA GLY A 389 25.64 -1.22 -18.41
C GLY A 389 26.55 -1.28 -19.64
N GLN A 390 26.39 -0.36 -20.59
CA GLN A 390 27.53 0.03 -21.41
C GLN A 390 28.27 1.17 -20.69
N LYS A 391 29.48 0.88 -20.21
CA LYS A 391 30.67 1.69 -20.51
C LYS A 391 31.96 1.00 -20.02
N GLU A 392 32.86 0.86 -20.98
CA GLU A 392 34.31 1.08 -20.90
C GLU A 392 35.12 0.34 -19.82
N VAL A 393 35.91 -0.64 -20.27
CA VAL A 393 37.31 -0.77 -19.82
C VAL A 393 38.20 -0.96 -21.05
N CYS A 394 39.30 -0.21 -21.01
CA CYS A 394 40.32 0.08 -22.00
C CYS A 394 40.84 -1.09 -22.85
N GLN A 395 41.16 -0.72 -24.08
CA GLN A 395 42.08 -1.41 -24.99
C GLN A 395 43.45 -1.61 -24.31
N GLY A 396 43.98 -2.82 -24.46
CA GLY A 396 45.39 -3.09 -24.75
C GLY A 396 45.46 -3.69 -26.15
#